data_AF-A0A2R5L2W0-F1
#
_entry.id   AF-A0A2R5L2W0-F1
#
_cell.length_a   1.000
_cell.length_b   1.000
_cell.length_c   1.000
_cell.angle_alpha   90.00
_cell.angle_beta   90.00
_cell.angle_gamma   90.00
#
_symmetry.space_group_name_H-M   'P 1'
#
loop_
_entity.id
_entity.type
_entity.pdbx_description
1 polymer ?
#
loop_
_entity_poly.entity_id
_entity_poly.type
_entity_poly.pdbx_seq_one_letter_code
_entity_poly.pdbx_strand_id
1 'polypeptide(L)'
;DYSEGASHVLAVIHEILAHHRAVEQRWTTKKLKLHQRLALRLFQEDVKQVIDWLATHGEVFLCKNPGVGRNLSKARMYQKSHEHFEMVAQNTYTNAEKLLQAAEELAHTGECNPQEIYNVAHQLDSHISSFVARVHQRRRLLHLAVMFYTHEGELVSWLQEV
;
A
#
# COMPACT_ATOMS: atom_id res chain seq x y z
N ASP A 1 11.20 1.84 -71.75
CA ASP A 1 10.44 1.91 -70.48
C ASP A 1 11.14 1.31 -69.25
N TYR A 2 12.44 1.56 -69.05
CA TYR A 2 13.14 1.12 -67.83
C TYR A 2 12.93 2.10 -66.65
N SER A 3 12.80 3.39 -66.96
CA SER A 3 12.58 4.45 -65.95
C SER A 3 11.17 4.38 -65.32
N GLU A 4 10.16 3.97 -66.09
CA GLU A 4 8.79 3.82 -65.60
C GLU A 4 8.68 2.63 -64.64
N GLY A 5 9.28 1.49 -65.00
CA GLY A 5 9.39 0.32 -64.13
C GLY A 5 10.13 0.62 -62.83
N ALA A 6 11.26 1.35 -62.89
CA ALA A 6 12.00 1.76 -61.70
C ALA A 6 11.19 2.71 -60.79
N SER A 7 10.44 3.64 -61.37
CA SER A 7 9.55 4.54 -60.62
C SER A 7 8.41 3.78 -59.93
N HIS A 8 7.80 2.82 -60.62
CA HIS A 8 6.77 1.96 -60.05
C HIS A 8 7.30 1.12 -58.87
N VAL A 9 8.48 0.49 -59.02
CA VAL A 9 9.11 -0.28 -57.95
C VAL A 9 9.39 0.60 -56.72
N LEU A 10 9.91 1.82 -56.90
CA LEU A 10 10.13 2.76 -55.80
C LEU A 10 8.84 3.15 -55.09
N ALA A 11 7.75 3.39 -55.84
CA ALA A 11 6.45 3.70 -55.26
C ALA A 11 5.92 2.55 -54.40
N VAL A 12 6.00 1.30 -54.88
CA VAL A 12 5.60 0.12 -54.12
C VAL A 12 6.46 -0.07 -52.87
N ILE A 13 7.78 0.16 -52.95
CA ILE A 13 8.66 0.11 -51.76
C ILE A 13 8.24 1.16 -50.72
N HIS A 14 7.96 2.39 -51.15
CA HIS A 14 7.49 3.45 -50.24
C HIS A 14 6.15 3.08 -49.58
N GLU A 15 5.22 2.50 -50.34
CA GLU A 15 3.93 2.03 -49.82
C GLU A 15 4.11 0.90 -48.79
N ILE A 16 4.94 -0.08 -49.09
CA ILE A 16 5.27 -1.18 -48.15
C ILE A 16 5.90 -0.63 -46.87
N LEU A 17 6.85 0.31 -46.97
CA LEU A 17 7.48 0.93 -45.81
C LEU A 17 6.49 1.76 -44.98
N ALA A 18 5.57 2.47 -45.64
CA ALA A 18 4.51 3.21 -44.97
C ALA A 18 3.55 2.27 -44.21
N HIS A 19 3.15 1.17 -44.85
CA HIS A 19 2.33 0.14 -44.20
C HIS A 19 3.05 -0.52 -43.03
N HIS A 20 4.34 -0.83 -43.18
CA HIS A 20 5.14 -1.40 -42.11
C HIS A 20 5.18 -0.48 -40.88
N ARG A 21 5.48 0.81 -41.07
CA ARG A 21 5.47 1.81 -39.98
C ARG A 21 4.10 1.95 -39.35
N ALA A 22 3.03 1.92 -40.14
CA ALA A 22 1.66 2.02 -39.63
C ALA A 22 1.29 0.81 -38.76
N VAL A 23 1.69 -0.40 -39.16
CA VAL A 23 1.49 -1.62 -38.36
C VAL A 23 2.32 -1.58 -37.08
N GLU A 24 3.57 -1.17 -37.17
CA GLU A 24 4.46 -1.03 -36.00
C GLU A 24 3.89 -0.03 -34.98
N GLN A 25 3.46 1.16 -35.43
CA GLN A 25 2.84 2.16 -34.55
C GLN A 25 1.55 1.65 -33.90
N ARG A 26 0.72 0.90 -34.64
CA ARG A 26 -0.49 0.28 -34.09
C ARG A 26 -0.15 -0.77 -33.03
N TRP A 27 0.88 -1.58 -33.29
CA TRP A 27 1.36 -2.59 -32.34
C TRP A 27 1.89 -1.95 -31.06
N THR A 28 2.78 -0.96 -31.16
CA THR A 28 3.38 -0.29 -29.99
C THR A 28 2.31 0.38 -29.13
N THR A 29 1.35 1.06 -29.76
CA THR A 29 0.22 1.69 -29.06
C THR A 29 -0.64 0.66 -28.32
N LYS A 30 -1.00 -0.46 -28.98
CA LYS A 30 -1.79 -1.53 -28.34
C LYS A 30 -1.04 -2.20 -27.20
N LYS A 31 0.26 -2.46 -27.38
CA LYS A 31 1.12 -3.05 -26.37
C LYS A 31 1.18 -2.17 -25.11
N LEU A 32 1.38 -0.86 -25.28
CA LEU A 32 1.38 0.11 -24.19
C LEU A 32 0.05 0.07 -23.42
N LYS A 33 -1.09 0.14 -24.12
CA LYS A 33 -2.42 0.08 -23.52
C LYS A 33 -2.66 -1.19 -22.70
N LEU A 34 -2.23 -2.34 -23.22
CA LEU A 34 -2.36 -3.60 -22.50
C LEU A 34 -1.50 -3.63 -21.23
N HIS A 35 -0.26 -3.16 -21.32
CA HIS A 35 0.64 -3.07 -20.17
C HIS A 35 0.05 -2.14 -19.08
N GLN A 36 -0.48 -0.98 -19.46
CA GLN A 36 -1.06 -0.03 -18.50
C GLN A 36 -2.32 -0.59 -17.83
N ARG A 37 -3.19 -1.28 -18.59
CA ARG A 37 -4.36 -1.96 -18.02
C ARG A 37 -3.97 -3.09 -17.06
N LEU A 38 -2.93 -3.84 -17.38
CA LEU A 38 -2.41 -4.88 -16.49
C LEU A 38 -1.86 -4.25 -15.21
N ALA A 39 -1.06 -3.18 -15.32
CA ALA A 39 -0.54 -2.46 -14.16
C ALA A 39 -1.65 -1.93 -13.25
N LEU A 40 -2.72 -1.37 -13.82
CA LEU A 40 -3.90 -0.95 -13.05
C LEU A 40 -4.56 -2.12 -12.31
N ARG A 41 -4.69 -3.29 -12.94
CA ARG A 41 -5.28 -4.47 -12.29
C ARG A 41 -4.43 -4.98 -11.14
N LEU A 42 -3.11 -5.05 -11.33
CA LEU A 42 -2.18 -5.47 -10.28
C LEU A 42 -2.21 -4.49 -9.11
N PHE A 43 -2.18 -3.18 -9.38
CA PHE A 43 -2.33 -2.14 -8.37
C PHE A 43 -3.62 -2.32 -7.55
N GLN A 44 -4.77 -2.51 -8.22
CA GLN A 44 -6.06 -2.72 -7.54
C GLN A 44 -6.06 -3.99 -6.67
N GLU A 45 -5.42 -5.07 -7.13
CA GLU A 45 -5.29 -6.30 -6.37
C GLU A 45 -4.39 -6.14 -5.14
N ASP A 46 -3.25 -5.47 -5.29
CA ASP A 46 -2.32 -5.22 -4.19
C ASP A 46 -2.94 -4.31 -3.11
N VAL A 47 -3.69 -3.28 -3.53
CA VAL A 47 -4.47 -2.44 -2.61
C VAL A 47 -5.46 -3.31 -1.84
N LYS A 48 -6.19 -4.20 -2.52
CA LYS A 48 -7.13 -5.10 -1.88
C LYS A 48 -6.44 -6.00 -0.85
N GLN A 49 -5.27 -6.56 -1.16
CA GLN A 49 -4.52 -7.39 -0.21
C GLN A 49 -4.16 -6.62 1.07
N VAL A 50 -3.77 -5.34 0.95
CA VAL A 50 -3.52 -4.49 2.11
C VAL A 50 -4.78 -4.28 2.94
N ILE A 51 -5.91 -3.94 2.29
CA ILE A 51 -7.19 -3.73 2.99
C ILE A 51 -7.66 -5.01 3.68
N ASP A 52 -7.56 -6.16 3.01
CA ASP A 52 -7.94 -7.45 3.55
C ASP A 52 -7.05 -7.80 4.77
N TRP A 53 -5.75 -7.52 4.72
CA TRP A 53 -4.86 -7.70 5.86
C TRP A 53 -5.26 -6.82 7.05
N LEU A 54 -5.57 -5.54 6.81
CA LEU A 54 -6.06 -4.64 7.87
C LEU A 54 -7.31 -5.22 8.53
N ALA A 55 -8.30 -5.63 7.74
CA ALA A 55 -9.57 -6.15 8.25
C ALA A 55 -9.43 -7.49 8.99
N THR A 56 -8.63 -8.41 8.47
CA THR A 56 -8.58 -9.80 8.96
C THR A 56 -7.53 -10.03 10.04
N HIS A 57 -6.46 -9.25 10.05
CA HIS A 57 -5.36 -9.39 11.02
C HIS A 57 -5.28 -8.18 11.94
N GLY A 58 -5.24 -6.98 11.38
CA GLY A 58 -5.08 -5.73 12.13
C GLY A 58 -6.24 -5.45 13.07
N GLU A 59 -7.46 -5.35 12.53
CA GLU A 59 -8.67 -5.09 13.31
C GLU A 59 -8.94 -6.20 14.33
N VAL A 60 -8.77 -7.45 13.90
CA VAL A 60 -8.97 -8.61 14.78
C VAL A 60 -8.01 -8.57 15.96
N PHE A 61 -6.75 -8.18 15.76
CA PHE A 61 -5.80 -8.01 16.85
C PHE A 61 -6.24 -6.92 17.83
N LEU A 62 -6.63 -5.75 17.35
CA LEU A 62 -7.09 -4.64 18.20
C LEU A 62 -8.37 -5.01 18.98
N CYS A 63 -9.33 -5.64 18.33
CA CYS A 63 -10.60 -6.06 18.95
C CYS A 63 -10.41 -7.14 20.02
N LYS A 64 -9.52 -8.12 19.79
CA LYS A 64 -9.25 -9.21 20.75
C LYS A 64 -8.45 -8.74 21.96
N ASN A 65 -7.77 -7.60 21.86
CA ASN A 65 -6.89 -7.10 22.90
C ASN A 65 -7.31 -5.68 23.33
N PRO A 66 -8.47 -5.46 23.98
CA PRO A 66 -8.88 -4.13 24.42
C PRO A 66 -8.20 -3.69 25.72
N GLY A 67 -7.77 -4.63 26.57
CA GLY A 67 -7.25 -4.36 27.90
C GLY A 67 -5.80 -3.84 27.94
N VAL A 68 -5.44 -3.25 29.09
CA VAL A 68 -4.09 -2.76 29.42
C VAL A 68 -3.39 -3.55 30.53
N GLY A 69 -4.05 -4.55 31.10
CA GLY A 69 -3.54 -5.35 32.23
C GLY A 69 -4.06 -4.86 33.58
N ARG A 70 -3.97 -5.72 34.60
CA ARG A 70 -4.40 -5.41 35.99
C ARG A 70 -3.25 -5.33 36.99
N ASN A 71 -2.01 -5.48 36.51
CA ASN A 71 -0.78 -5.39 37.29
C ASN A 71 0.40 -5.18 36.33
N LEU A 72 1.57 -4.86 36.89
CA LEU A 72 2.78 -4.58 36.12
C LEU A 72 3.16 -5.71 35.15
N SER A 73 3.12 -6.95 35.61
CA SER A 73 3.50 -8.12 34.80
C SER A 73 2.60 -8.27 33.58
N LYS A 74 1.27 -8.17 33.76
CA LYS A 74 0.31 -8.24 32.65
C LYS A 74 0.40 -7.04 31.71
N ALA A 75 0.60 -5.82 32.24
CA ALA A 75 0.76 -4.63 31.42
C ALA A 75 2.00 -4.74 30.51
N ARG A 76 3.15 -5.19 31.04
CA ARG A 76 4.37 -5.42 30.26
C ARG A 76 4.20 -6.54 29.22
N MET A 77 3.49 -7.61 29.57
CA MET A 77 3.16 -8.68 28.62
C MET A 77 2.35 -8.16 27.43
N TYR A 78 1.31 -7.35 27.68
CA TYR A 78 0.52 -6.76 26.61
C TYR A 78 1.29 -5.71 25.81
N GLN A 79 2.14 -4.91 26.44
CA GLN A 79 3.05 -3.98 25.77
C GLN A 79 3.94 -4.74 24.78
N LYS A 80 4.63 -5.78 25.23
CA LYS A 80 5.51 -6.60 24.37
C LYS A 80 4.75 -7.28 23.23
N SER A 81 3.54 -7.77 23.49
CA SER A 81 2.68 -8.33 22.44
C SER A 81 2.28 -7.29 21.40
N HIS A 82 2.03 -6.06 21.82
CA HIS A 82 1.69 -4.94 20.93
C HIS A 82 2.89 -4.49 20.10
N GLU A 83 4.08 -4.40 20.70
CA GLU A 83 5.33 -4.12 19.99
C GLU A 83 5.61 -5.16 18.91
N HIS A 84 5.39 -6.45 19.22
CA HIS A 84 5.52 -7.52 18.22
C HIS A 84 4.53 -7.35 17.07
N PHE A 85 3.28 -7.00 17.39
CA PHE A 85 2.28 -6.71 16.37
C PHE A 85 2.68 -5.52 15.48
N GLU A 86 3.19 -4.42 16.05
CA GLU A 86 3.65 -3.25 15.30
C GLU A 86 4.78 -3.61 14.31
N MET A 87 5.72 -4.50 14.70
CA MET A 87 6.76 -4.98 13.80
C MET A 87 6.18 -5.72 12.58
N VAL A 88 5.14 -6.54 12.78
CA VAL A 88 4.47 -7.25 11.68
C VAL A 88 3.70 -6.27 10.80
N ALA A 89 3.03 -5.29 11.40
CA ALA A 89 2.25 -4.27 10.70
C ALA A 89 3.11 -3.33 9.84
N GLN A 90 4.39 -3.15 10.19
CA GLN A 90 5.31 -2.28 9.46
C GLN A 90 5.45 -2.66 7.97
N ASN A 91 5.43 -3.96 7.65
CA ASN A 91 5.49 -4.42 6.26
C ASN A 91 4.28 -3.93 5.47
N THR A 92 3.09 -3.93 6.09
CA THR A 92 1.86 -3.44 5.49
C THR A 92 1.91 -1.93 5.26
N TYR A 93 2.45 -1.16 6.20
CA TYR A 93 2.59 0.30 6.06
C TYR A 93 3.53 0.67 4.90
N THR A 94 4.71 0.04 4.85
CA THR A 94 5.66 0.25 3.75
C THR A 94 5.06 -0.17 2.41
N ASN A 95 4.25 -1.23 2.36
CA ASN A 95 3.56 -1.63 1.13
C ASN A 95 2.52 -0.59 0.70
N ALA A 96 1.72 -0.08 1.64
CA ALA A 96 0.73 0.96 1.37
C ALA A 96 1.39 2.24 0.81
N GLU A 97 2.50 2.70 1.40
CA GLU A 97 3.24 3.87 0.91
C GLU A 97 3.71 3.70 -0.55
N LYS A 98 4.24 2.52 -0.89
CA LYS A 98 4.65 2.20 -2.27
C LYS A 98 3.46 2.18 -3.22
N LEU A 99 2.32 1.66 -2.79
CA LEU A 99 1.10 1.66 -3.60
C LEU A 99 0.59 3.08 -3.85
N LEU A 100 0.66 3.97 -2.85
CA LEU A 100 0.29 5.37 -3.04
C LEU A 100 1.20 6.07 -4.06
N GLN A 101 2.52 5.81 -4.02
CA GLN A 101 3.46 6.31 -5.04
C GLN A 101 3.16 5.73 -6.43
N ALA A 102 2.92 4.41 -6.51
CA ALA A 102 2.57 3.76 -7.77
C ALA A 102 1.25 4.30 -8.37
N ALA A 103 0.30 4.71 -7.53
CA ALA A 103 -0.94 5.34 -7.97
C ALA A 103 -0.68 6.68 -8.66
N GLU A 104 0.24 7.50 -8.12
CA GLU A 104 0.65 8.75 -8.76
C GLU A 104 1.26 8.48 -10.13
N GLU A 105 2.24 7.58 -10.22
CA GLU A 105 2.91 7.24 -11.48
C GLU A 105 1.90 6.73 -12.53
N LEU A 106 1.02 5.81 -12.14
CA LEU A 106 0.02 5.22 -13.02
C LEU A 106 -0.98 6.27 -13.55
N ALA A 107 -1.39 7.21 -12.70
CA ALA A 107 -2.29 8.29 -13.07
C ALA A 107 -1.68 9.27 -14.10
N HIS A 108 -0.36 9.50 -14.06
CA HIS A 108 0.33 10.37 -15.01
C HIS A 108 0.51 9.76 -16.42
N THR A 109 0.28 8.45 -16.59
CA THR A 109 0.46 7.77 -17.89
C THR A 109 -0.60 8.17 -18.94
N GLY A 110 -1.75 8.70 -18.52
CA GLY A 110 -2.83 9.16 -19.40
C GLY A 110 -3.65 8.05 -20.08
N GLU A 111 -3.27 6.78 -19.95
CA GLU A 111 -3.97 5.64 -20.57
C GLU A 111 -5.13 5.09 -19.71
N CYS A 112 -5.06 5.29 -18.39
CA CYS A 112 -6.08 4.89 -17.43
C CYS A 112 -6.81 6.12 -16.89
N ASN A 113 -8.04 5.93 -16.38
CA ASN A 113 -8.79 7.02 -15.77
C ASN A 113 -8.12 7.45 -14.46
N PRO A 114 -7.51 8.66 -14.39
CA PRO A 114 -6.78 9.08 -13.20
C PRO A 114 -7.68 9.17 -11.97
N GLN A 115 -8.94 9.56 -12.16
CA GLN A 115 -9.90 9.68 -11.06
C GLN A 115 -10.17 8.33 -10.39
N GLU A 116 -10.23 7.25 -11.16
CA GLU A 116 -10.43 5.90 -10.61
C GLU A 116 -9.23 5.49 -9.74
N ILE A 117 -8.01 5.78 -10.22
CA ILE A 117 -6.76 5.48 -9.50
C ILE A 117 -6.68 6.27 -8.20
N TYR A 118 -6.93 7.57 -8.25
CA TYR A 118 -6.90 8.42 -7.05
C TYR A 118 -7.99 8.07 -6.06
N ASN A 119 -9.19 7.69 -6.51
CA ASN A 119 -10.25 7.23 -5.60
C ASN A 119 -9.82 5.99 -4.81
N VAL A 120 -9.16 5.02 -5.46
CA VAL A 120 -8.63 3.83 -4.80
C VAL A 120 -7.50 4.19 -3.84
N ALA A 121 -6.57 5.04 -4.25
CA ALA A 121 -5.46 5.50 -3.42
C ALA A 121 -5.94 6.24 -2.17
N HIS A 122 -6.91 7.15 -2.30
CA HIS A 122 -7.48 7.87 -1.16
C HIS A 122 -8.20 6.95 -0.17
N GLN A 123 -8.91 5.92 -0.66
CA GLN A 123 -9.52 4.92 0.22
C GLN A 123 -8.47 4.14 1.00
N LEU A 124 -7.38 3.73 0.33
CA LEU A 124 -6.26 3.06 0.99
C LEU A 124 -5.64 3.94 2.08
N ASP A 125 -5.30 5.18 1.74
CA ASP A 125 -4.69 6.13 2.67
C ASP A 125 -5.58 6.40 3.90
N SER A 126 -6.88 6.62 3.68
CA SER A 126 -7.83 6.82 4.77
C SER A 126 -7.90 5.62 5.72
N HIS A 127 -7.92 4.38 5.18
CA HIS A 127 -7.96 3.18 6.01
C HIS A 127 -6.67 2.98 6.80
N ILE A 128 -5.51 3.16 6.14
CA ILE A 128 -4.20 3.03 6.78
C ILE A 128 -4.03 4.08 7.87
N SER A 129 -4.31 5.35 7.57
CA SER A 129 -4.18 6.46 8.52
C SER A 129 -5.05 6.25 9.77
N SER A 130 -6.32 5.85 9.58
CA SER A 130 -7.23 5.51 10.69
C SER A 130 -6.73 4.32 11.53
N PHE A 131 -6.19 3.30 10.87
CA PHE A 131 -5.65 2.12 11.54
C PHE A 131 -4.40 2.47 12.37
N VAL A 132 -3.43 3.16 11.77
CA VAL A 132 -2.19 3.61 12.40
C VAL A 132 -2.49 4.45 13.64
N ALA A 133 -3.44 5.39 13.56
CA ALA A 133 -3.84 6.21 14.68
C ALA A 133 -4.31 5.38 15.89
N ARG A 134 -5.08 4.31 15.65
CA ARG A 134 -5.58 3.42 16.71
C ARG A 134 -4.49 2.52 17.28
N VAL A 135 -3.59 2.00 16.43
CA VAL A 135 -2.41 1.23 16.88
C VAL A 135 -1.53 2.09 17.80
N HIS A 136 -1.26 3.34 17.43
CA HIS A 136 -0.50 4.27 18.27
C HIS A 136 -1.23 4.65 19.55
N GLN A 137 -2.55 4.87 19.50
CA GLN A 137 -3.33 5.14 20.70
C GLN A 137 -3.23 3.98 21.70
N ARG A 138 -3.36 2.74 21.23
CA ARG A 138 -3.19 1.56 22.07
C ARG A 138 -1.79 1.47 22.68
N ARG A 139 -0.74 1.73 21.90
CA ARG A 139 0.64 1.78 22.40
C ARG A 139 0.79 2.78 23.55
N ARG A 140 0.23 3.99 23.41
CA ARG A 140 0.24 5.01 24.48
C ARG A 140 -0.46 4.52 25.74
N LEU A 141 -1.64 3.92 25.62
CA LEU A 141 -2.38 3.40 26.78
C LEU A 141 -1.61 2.30 27.51
N LEU A 142 -0.97 1.38 26.77
CA LEU A 142 -0.14 0.32 27.38
C LEU A 142 1.08 0.90 28.09
N HIS A 143 1.73 1.89 27.48
CA HIS A 143 2.86 2.59 28.10
C HIS A 143 2.45 3.27 29.42
N LEU A 144 1.32 3.99 29.43
CA LEU A 144 0.79 4.63 30.64
C LEU A 144 0.46 3.60 31.73
N ALA A 145 -0.14 2.47 31.37
CA ALA A 145 -0.45 1.40 32.34
C ALA A 145 0.83 0.81 32.97
N VAL A 146 1.88 0.59 32.16
CA VAL A 146 3.17 0.11 32.67
C VAL A 146 3.78 1.13 33.64
N MET A 147 3.75 2.42 33.31
CA MET A 147 4.24 3.47 34.20
C MET A 147 3.46 3.56 35.51
N PHE A 148 2.12 3.53 35.43
CA PHE A 148 1.24 3.52 36.60
C PHE A 148 1.60 2.37 37.55
N TYR A 149 1.64 1.12 37.05
CA TYR A 149 1.91 -0.04 37.90
C TYR A 149 3.36 -0.11 38.40
N THR A 150 4.32 0.51 37.70
CA THR A 150 5.69 0.65 38.20
C THR A 150 5.71 1.59 39.41
N HIS A 151 5.11 2.78 39.30
CA HIS A 151 5.11 3.75 40.39
C HIS A 151 4.24 3.32 41.58
N GLU A 152 3.12 2.64 41.34
CA GLU A 152 2.31 2.04 42.41
C GLU A 152 3.17 1.08 43.26
N GLY A 153 3.95 0.21 42.61
CA GLY A 153 4.84 -0.72 43.30
C GLY A 153 5.94 -0.02 44.11
N GLU A 154 6.57 1.00 43.55
CA GLU A 154 7.60 1.81 44.21
C GLU A 154 7.06 2.54 45.45
N LEU A 155 5.86 3.12 45.35
CA LEU A 155 5.20 3.80 46.48
C LEU A 155 4.81 2.83 47.58
N VAL A 156 4.28 1.65 47.22
CA VAL A 156 3.93 0.62 48.20
C VAL A 156 5.17 0.11 48.92
N SER A 157 6.29 -0.11 48.23
CA SER A 157 7.54 -0.50 48.89
C SER A 157 8.05 0.60 49.82
N TRP A 158 8.02 1.87 49.38
CA TRP A 158 8.45 2.98 50.22
C TRP A 158 7.60 3.13 51.49
N LEU A 159 6.28 2.98 51.39
CA LEU A 159 5.38 3.01 52.55
C LEU A 159 5.59 1.85 53.53
N GLN A 160 6.13 0.72 53.09
CA GLN A 160 6.46 -0.42 53.95
C GLN A 160 7.81 -0.26 54.66
N GLU A 161 8.66 0.65 54.19
CA GLU A 161 9.97 0.96 54.78
C GLU A 161 9.92 2.08 55.84
N VAL A 162 8.77 2.77 55.98
CA VAL A 162 8.50 3.84 56.96
C VAL A 162 7.68 3.31 58.13
#